data_AF-A0A7U9N281-F1
#
_entry.id   AF-A0A7U9N281-F1
#
_cell.length_a   1.000
_cell.length_b   1.000
_cell.length_c   1.000
_cell.angle_alpha   90.00
_cell.angle_beta   90.00
_cell.angle_gamma   90.00
#
_symmetry.space_group_name_H-M   'P 1'
#
loop_
_entity.id
_entity.type
_entity.pdbx_description
1 polymer ?
#
loop_
_entity_poly.entity_id
_entity_poly.type
_entity_poly.pdbx_seq_one_letter_code
_entity_poly.pdbx_strand_id
1 'polypeptide(L)'
;MSRLLCYTREPIDNVLYDPKLAYSMHLALQEGEFFRPLNHNGGVLFALATENQDGSLNPMSLLHPWIFPLRDGGYGVAAVRVCAEGEDDESSRGCILLWTTQDLVTYRELGLLKLGEQYVDWVKARYDEKHNCYLVCWGERTGICYQALYPLNMLGEKGEAQTVGDCEPLLTCVIDPENKGNMLGEIRHASPEALGREAANIEGAVPCCAVEIGEQEAWYLRCKLLTPVNVGVEVPEEVKLTLGEDLDETQRRQQVLQALRGQNAVARYNDGTFCSKKIVWNLENGDLLQKGTHVVEGRIYRPQFHFPVAYNRADPCVTRWNGKYYFIATNDADNNHTLYIREADTLEGLTEAQEILLLDSSTYEGIGGLLWAPEFHEVEGRLYIFHAATPGPFYEEESHVMALREGGNPACREDWSAPRKIVKMDGSELCHAGETISLDMTCFLWEGEYYVIWSQRQFLPKDLGAWLYIAKLDPREPWRLATEPVILSKPDYGWANNHTFVEEGPFALPVGDKLYVTFSAAAVDTSYVVSYLVIERGKDLMDKGNWRKNNYPILTSRSVEGEYGTGHNAYVTDEDGNIWNTYHARPGTDGVRSSGIRRVHFDLDGAPVLDMTEEKDLREAYRQVKMKLVIQ
;
A
#
# COMPACT_ATOMS: atom_id res chain seq x y z
N MET A 1 -16.88 25.07 -3.58
CA MET A 1 -15.93 25.14 -2.47
C MET A 1 -16.42 24.12 -1.46
N SER A 2 -15.55 23.21 -1.06
CA SER A 2 -15.82 22.17 -0.07
C SER A 2 -15.04 22.49 1.21
N ARG A 3 -15.47 21.98 2.37
CA ARG A 3 -14.71 22.07 3.61
C ARG A 3 -13.99 20.74 3.87
N LEU A 4 -12.72 20.84 4.24
CA LEU A 4 -11.86 19.73 4.63
C LEU A 4 -11.53 19.87 6.11
N LEU A 5 -11.97 18.91 6.92
CA LEU A 5 -11.60 18.79 8.33
C LEU A 5 -10.25 18.08 8.46
N CYS A 6 -9.39 18.64 9.29
CA CYS A 6 -8.12 18.10 9.75
C CYS A 6 -8.22 17.80 11.25
N TYR A 7 -7.88 16.57 11.63
CA TYR A 7 -8.03 16.10 13.00
C TYR A 7 -6.96 15.05 13.35
N THR A 8 -6.68 14.87 14.64
CA THR A 8 -6.08 13.64 15.17
C THR A 8 -7.17 12.76 15.75
N ARG A 9 -6.83 11.59 16.29
CA ARG A 9 -7.80 10.73 16.98
C ARG A 9 -7.40 10.44 18.43
N GLU A 10 -8.40 10.09 19.23
CA GLU A 10 -8.19 9.34 20.47
C GLU A 10 -7.84 7.89 20.09
N PRO A 11 -6.79 7.31 20.69
CA PRO A 11 -6.50 5.88 20.55
C PRO A 11 -7.70 5.04 21.01
N ILE A 12 -7.99 3.93 20.31
CA ILE A 12 -9.05 2.99 20.73
C ILE A 12 -8.47 2.03 21.77
N ASP A 13 -7.50 1.22 21.32
CA ASP A 13 -6.74 0.26 22.11
C ASP A 13 -5.46 -0.13 21.34
N ASN A 14 -4.57 -0.88 21.98
CA ASN A 14 -3.31 -1.35 21.37
C ASN A 14 -3.50 -2.55 20.42
N VAL A 15 -4.73 -2.92 20.06
CA VAL A 15 -5.01 -4.01 19.12
C VAL A 15 -5.50 -3.44 17.80
N LEU A 16 -6.46 -2.52 17.83
CA LEU A 16 -7.17 -2.04 16.66
C LEU A 16 -6.68 -0.67 16.18
N TYR A 17 -6.31 0.23 17.09
CA TYR A 17 -5.89 1.59 16.74
C TYR A 17 -5.13 2.26 17.89
N ASP A 18 -3.82 2.02 17.93
CA ASP A 18 -2.90 2.47 18.97
C ASP A 18 -2.48 3.95 18.81
N PRO A 19 -1.78 4.53 19.80
CA PRO A 19 -1.32 5.91 19.76
C PRO A 19 -0.50 6.32 18.53
N LYS A 20 0.38 5.46 17.99
CA LYS A 20 1.21 5.79 16.81
C LYS A 20 0.37 5.95 15.55
N LEU A 21 -0.82 5.34 15.52
CA LEU A 21 -1.81 5.53 14.47
C LEU A 21 -2.72 6.74 14.76
N ALA A 22 -3.18 6.89 16.00
CA ALA A 22 -4.10 7.94 16.40
C ALA A 22 -3.49 9.35 16.37
N TYR A 23 -2.23 9.47 16.77
CA TYR A 23 -1.46 10.73 16.77
C TYR A 23 -0.78 10.97 15.42
N SER A 24 -1.63 10.97 14.40
CA SER A 24 -1.33 11.28 13.02
C SER A 24 -2.42 12.21 12.48
N MET A 25 -2.16 12.88 11.36
CA MET A 25 -3.18 13.74 10.76
C MET A 25 -4.15 12.90 9.93
N HIS A 26 -5.43 13.11 10.20
CA HIS A 26 -6.57 12.50 9.50
C HIS A 26 -7.34 13.58 8.74
N LEU A 27 -8.05 13.17 7.70
CA LEU A 27 -8.84 14.05 6.84
C LEU A 27 -10.28 13.58 6.71
N ALA A 28 -11.20 14.54 6.69
CA ALA A 28 -12.61 14.29 6.44
C ALA A 28 -13.21 15.40 5.56
N LEU A 29 -14.09 15.05 4.62
CA LEU A 29 -14.75 16.01 3.73
C LEU A 29 -16.18 16.28 4.20
N GLN A 30 -16.61 17.53 4.10
CA GLN A 30 -17.97 17.89 4.44
C GLN A 30 -18.98 17.24 3.49
N GLU A 31 -19.97 16.56 4.05
CA GLU A 31 -21.12 16.00 3.36
C GLU A 31 -22.40 16.43 4.10
N GLY A 32 -23.05 17.48 3.60
CA GLY A 32 -24.19 18.09 4.28
C GLY A 32 -23.77 18.82 5.58
N GLU A 33 -24.39 18.47 6.70
CA GLU A 33 -24.09 19.06 8.01
C GLU A 33 -22.94 18.37 8.75
N PHE A 34 -22.46 17.23 8.25
CA PHE A 34 -21.45 16.39 8.90
C PHE A 34 -20.19 16.26 8.04
N PHE A 35 -19.12 15.74 8.64
CA PHE A 35 -17.91 15.34 7.93
C PHE A 35 -17.88 13.83 7.70
N ARG A 36 -17.53 13.40 6.49
CA ARG A 36 -17.24 12.01 6.17
C ARG A 36 -15.73 11.76 6.29
N PRO A 37 -15.29 10.83 7.14
CA PRO A 37 -13.87 10.50 7.25
C PRO A 37 -13.36 9.85 5.96
N LEU A 38 -12.13 10.18 5.60
CA LEU A 38 -11.40 9.56 4.50
C LEU A 38 -10.47 8.46 5.04
N ASN A 39 -9.92 7.65 4.14
CA ASN A 39 -8.95 6.60 4.42
C ASN A 39 -9.36 5.63 5.55
N HIS A 40 -10.62 5.18 5.56
CA HIS A 40 -11.18 4.31 6.61
C HIS A 40 -11.07 4.88 8.03
N ASN A 41 -11.10 6.22 8.15
CA ASN A 41 -10.82 6.95 9.39
C ASN A 41 -9.40 6.69 9.93
N GLY A 42 -8.44 6.44 9.03
CA GLY A 42 -7.03 6.25 9.30
C GLY A 42 -6.18 7.47 8.91
N GLY A 43 -5.04 7.63 9.56
CA GLY A 43 -4.08 8.69 9.29
C GLY A 43 -3.60 8.74 7.84
N VAL A 44 -3.34 9.95 7.34
CA VAL A 44 -2.80 10.22 5.99
C VAL A 44 -1.48 10.99 6.01
N LEU A 45 -1.03 11.44 7.18
CA LEU A 45 0.27 12.07 7.38
C LEU A 45 0.80 11.74 8.77
N PHE A 46 2.03 11.25 8.79
CA PHE A 46 2.77 10.81 9.97
C PHE A 46 4.09 11.55 10.04
N ALA A 47 4.58 11.79 11.25
CA ALA A 47 5.92 12.31 11.46
C ALA A 47 6.97 11.22 11.19
N LEU A 48 8.09 11.60 10.59
CA LEU A 48 9.23 10.71 10.44
C LEU A 48 9.90 10.43 11.79
N ALA A 49 10.32 9.19 11.99
CA ALA A 49 11.17 8.77 13.09
C ALA A 49 12.50 9.53 13.05
N THR A 50 13.07 9.76 14.24
CA THR A 50 14.46 10.25 14.33
C THR A 50 15.43 9.08 14.34
N GLU A 51 16.64 9.29 13.86
CA GLU A 51 17.69 8.26 13.80
C GLU A 51 18.82 8.59 14.78
N ASN A 52 19.18 7.62 15.62
CA ASN A 52 20.32 7.71 16.52
C ASN A 52 21.63 7.51 15.75
N GLN A 53 22.77 7.88 16.35
CA GLN A 53 24.10 7.69 15.74
C GLN A 53 24.42 6.22 15.42
N ASP A 54 23.82 5.28 16.15
CA ASP A 54 23.97 3.83 15.93
C ASP A 54 22.99 3.25 14.90
N GLY A 55 22.20 4.11 14.25
CA GLY A 55 21.25 3.74 13.20
C GLY A 55 19.89 3.27 13.71
N SER A 56 19.69 3.13 15.03
CA SER A 56 18.38 2.76 15.56
C SER A 56 17.40 3.93 15.44
N LEU A 57 16.12 3.61 15.22
CA LEU A 57 15.07 4.60 15.04
C LEU A 57 14.31 4.86 16.34
N ASN A 58 13.96 6.13 16.58
CA ASN A 58 13.00 6.53 17.60
C ASN A 58 11.70 6.95 16.91
N PRO A 59 10.60 6.19 17.03
CA PRO A 59 9.33 6.53 16.40
C PRO A 59 8.78 7.84 16.95
N MET A 60 8.20 8.65 16.06
CA MET A 60 7.63 9.96 16.35
C MET A 60 6.18 10.01 15.91
N SER A 61 5.40 10.85 16.59
CA SER A 61 4.00 11.11 16.33
C SER A 61 3.74 12.61 16.27
N LEU A 62 2.51 13.02 15.93
CA LEU A 62 2.12 14.43 15.86
C LEU A 62 0.79 14.70 16.56
N LEU A 63 0.67 15.92 17.11
CA LEU A 63 -0.55 16.45 17.70
C LEU A 63 -0.85 17.84 17.11
N HIS A 64 -2.13 18.22 17.16
CA HIS A 64 -2.63 19.52 16.71
C HIS A 64 -2.19 19.93 15.30
N PRO A 65 -2.33 19.07 14.27
CA PRO A 65 -2.02 19.43 12.90
C PRO A 65 -2.90 20.57 12.41
N TRP A 66 -2.27 21.53 11.75
CA TRP A 66 -2.89 22.74 11.21
C TRP A 66 -2.54 22.91 9.74
N ILE A 67 -3.56 22.86 8.89
CA ILE A 67 -3.43 23.05 7.45
C ILE A 67 -3.61 24.54 7.12
N PHE A 68 -2.75 25.08 6.25
CA PHE A 68 -2.85 26.45 5.76
C PHE A 68 -2.44 26.57 4.29
N PRO A 69 -3.07 27.47 3.50
CA PRO A 69 -2.73 27.66 2.10
C PRO A 69 -1.34 28.28 1.94
N LEU A 70 -0.62 27.87 0.89
CA LEU A 70 0.65 28.46 0.49
C LEU A 70 0.44 29.57 -0.55
N ARG A 71 1.40 30.50 -0.63
CA ARG A 71 1.39 31.61 -1.61
C ARG A 71 1.23 31.13 -3.05
N ASP A 72 2.00 30.13 -3.44
CA ASP A 72 2.12 29.67 -4.83
C ASP A 72 1.25 28.43 -5.14
N GLY A 73 0.22 28.18 -4.32
CA GLY A 73 -0.63 26.99 -4.41
C GLY A 73 -0.14 25.82 -3.56
N GLY A 74 -1.07 24.90 -3.28
CA GLY A 74 -0.86 23.84 -2.29
C GLY A 74 -1.00 24.32 -0.85
N TYR A 75 -0.55 23.47 0.08
CA TYR A 75 -0.79 23.62 1.51
C TYR A 75 0.49 23.38 2.32
N GLY A 76 0.63 24.14 3.39
CA GLY A 76 1.53 23.83 4.49
C GLY A 76 0.76 23.08 5.58
N VAL A 77 1.44 22.20 6.30
CA VAL A 77 0.95 21.61 7.54
C VAL A 77 1.93 21.94 8.65
N ALA A 78 1.43 22.42 9.78
CA ALA A 78 2.20 22.62 11.00
C ALA A 78 1.64 21.74 12.11
N ALA A 79 2.48 21.07 12.88
CA ALA A 79 2.03 20.24 14.01
C ALA A 79 3.04 20.28 15.16
N VAL A 80 2.58 19.89 16.36
CA VAL A 80 3.45 19.63 17.50
C VAL A 80 3.98 18.20 17.37
N ARG A 81 5.30 18.02 17.30
CA ARG A 81 5.91 16.68 17.28
C ARG A 81 6.04 16.15 18.70
N VAL A 82 5.63 14.91 18.88
CA VAL A 82 5.67 14.17 20.15
C VAL A 82 6.37 12.82 19.95
N CYS A 83 6.76 12.18 21.05
CA CYS A 83 7.19 10.78 21.03
C CYS A 83 6.02 9.87 20.57
N ALA A 84 6.34 8.62 20.25
CA ALA A 84 5.39 7.63 19.73
C ALA A 84 4.03 7.59 20.45
N GLU A 85 4.02 7.57 21.78
CA GLU A 85 2.81 7.41 22.59
C GLU A 85 2.23 8.74 23.07
N GLY A 86 2.65 9.85 22.47
CA GLY A 86 2.16 11.19 22.75
C GLY A 86 2.91 11.94 23.86
N GLU A 87 4.00 11.36 24.40
CA GLU A 87 4.84 12.07 25.36
C GLU A 87 5.62 13.21 24.72
N ASP A 88 6.08 14.14 25.56
CA ASP A 88 6.96 15.21 25.13
C ASP A 88 8.22 14.67 24.44
N ASP A 89 8.54 15.23 23.27
CA ASP A 89 9.83 15.05 22.63
C ASP A 89 10.75 16.21 23.03
N GLU A 90 11.74 15.94 23.88
CA GLU A 90 12.70 16.98 24.32
C GLU A 90 13.48 17.57 23.14
N SER A 91 13.69 16.81 22.05
CA SER A 91 14.39 17.31 20.87
C SER A 91 13.56 18.27 20.02
N SER A 92 12.23 18.29 20.19
CA SER A 92 11.32 19.25 19.55
C SER A 92 10.89 20.40 20.49
N ARG A 93 11.48 20.50 21.68
CA ARG A 93 11.11 21.53 22.66
C ARG A 93 11.23 22.94 22.10
N GLY A 94 10.10 23.65 22.11
CA GLY A 94 10.01 25.01 21.56
C GLY A 94 10.00 25.07 20.05
N CYS A 95 9.74 23.95 19.39
CA CYS A 95 9.64 23.83 17.95
C CYS A 95 8.25 23.32 17.52
N ILE A 96 7.95 23.54 16.25
CA ILE A 96 6.87 22.85 15.52
C ILE A 96 7.49 22.09 14.34
N LEU A 97 6.81 21.04 13.89
CA LEU A 97 7.18 20.31 12.67
C LEU A 97 6.37 20.83 11.48
N LEU A 98 7.02 20.99 10.34
CA LEU A 98 6.42 21.54 9.12
C LEU A 98 6.47 20.56 7.95
N TRP A 99 5.39 20.55 7.16
CA TRP A 99 5.31 19.86 5.87
C TRP A 99 4.79 20.79 4.79
N THR A 100 5.05 20.42 3.55
CA THR A 100 4.36 20.98 2.37
C THR A 100 3.72 19.87 1.56
N THR A 101 2.63 20.20 0.88
CA THR A 101 1.92 19.32 -0.03
C THR A 101 1.27 20.14 -1.15
N GLN A 102 1.12 19.53 -2.32
CA GLN A 102 0.37 20.13 -3.43
C GLN A 102 -1.07 19.64 -3.48
N ASP A 103 -1.35 18.47 -2.90
CA ASP A 103 -2.55 17.69 -3.20
C ASP A 103 -3.21 17.06 -1.95
N LEU A 104 -2.62 17.26 -0.77
CA LEU A 104 -3.07 16.69 0.52
C LEU A 104 -3.10 15.15 0.54
N VAL A 105 -2.29 14.53 -0.32
CA VAL A 105 -2.09 13.07 -0.40
C VAL A 105 -0.60 12.76 -0.29
N THR A 106 0.24 13.54 -0.98
CA THR A 106 1.70 13.42 -0.92
C THR A 106 2.30 14.55 -0.09
N TYR A 107 3.04 14.19 0.96
CA TYR A 107 3.60 15.16 1.90
C TYR A 107 5.12 15.10 1.92
N ARG A 108 5.75 16.28 1.95
CA ARG A 108 7.18 16.45 2.18
C ARG A 108 7.40 17.08 3.54
N GLU A 109 8.05 16.34 4.44
CA GLU A 109 8.51 16.87 5.73
C GLU A 109 9.69 17.81 5.51
N LEU A 110 9.63 18.99 6.12
CA LEU A 110 10.66 20.02 6.04
C LEU A 110 11.54 20.07 7.29
N GLY A 111 11.05 19.55 8.42
CA GLY A 111 11.74 19.53 9.70
C GLY A 111 11.22 20.59 10.68
N LEU A 112 11.97 20.76 11.77
CA LEU A 112 11.57 21.60 12.90
C LEU A 112 11.82 23.09 12.64
N LEU A 113 10.85 23.92 13.01
CA LEU A 113 10.99 25.37 13.14
C LEU A 113 11.02 25.75 14.62
N LYS A 114 12.10 26.39 15.08
CA LYS A 114 12.25 26.91 16.45
C LYS A 114 11.41 28.17 16.64
N LEU A 115 10.51 28.14 17.62
CA LEU A 115 9.61 29.24 17.99
C LEU A 115 9.97 29.89 19.34
N GLY A 116 10.53 29.12 20.26
CA GLY A 116 10.84 29.55 21.62
C GLY A 116 11.56 28.47 22.43
N GLU A 117 11.56 28.58 23.77
CA GLU A 117 12.27 27.64 24.66
C GLU A 117 11.33 26.72 25.46
N GLN A 118 10.02 26.94 25.40
CA GLN A 118 9.04 26.12 26.11
C GLN A 118 8.33 25.16 25.16
N TYR A 119 7.81 24.08 25.70
CA TYR A 119 6.96 23.15 24.95
C TYR A 119 5.78 23.88 24.31
N VAL A 120 5.61 23.66 23.00
CA VAL A 120 4.48 24.17 22.22
C VAL A 120 3.31 23.24 22.44
N ASP A 121 2.16 23.81 22.79
CA ASP A 121 0.92 23.07 23.07
C ASP A 121 0.04 22.98 21.81
N TRP A 122 -0.04 24.05 21.04
CA TRP A 122 -0.78 24.09 19.77
C TRP A 122 -0.17 25.13 18.81
N VAL A 123 -0.43 24.96 17.53
CA VAL A 123 0.01 25.88 16.47
C VAL A 123 -1.11 26.19 15.49
N LYS A 124 -1.11 27.42 14.97
CA LYS A 124 -1.94 27.89 13.87
C LYS A 124 -1.09 28.71 12.92
N ALA A 125 -1.33 28.60 11.63
CA ALA A 125 -0.65 29.39 10.62
C ALA A 125 -1.60 29.88 9.52
N ARG A 126 -1.29 31.00 8.92
CA ARG A 126 -1.93 31.47 7.68
C ARG A 126 -0.94 32.25 6.82
N TYR A 127 -1.15 32.21 5.51
CA TYR A 127 -0.52 33.17 4.62
C TYR A 127 -1.13 34.57 4.83
N ASP A 128 -0.27 35.59 4.91
CA ASP A 128 -0.65 37.00 4.96
C ASP A 128 -0.30 37.68 3.64
N GLU A 129 -1.30 37.81 2.77
CA GLU A 129 -1.17 38.44 1.46
C GLU A 129 -0.69 39.90 1.53
N LYS A 130 -1.09 40.63 2.58
CA LYS A 130 -0.77 42.06 2.70
C LYS A 130 0.72 42.28 2.93
N HIS A 131 1.32 41.41 3.73
CA HIS A 131 2.73 41.51 4.13
C HIS A 131 3.63 40.53 3.38
N ASN A 132 3.06 39.65 2.55
CA ASN A 132 3.75 38.61 1.78
C ASN A 132 4.64 37.73 2.68
N CYS A 133 4.06 37.28 3.79
CA CYS A 133 4.71 36.49 4.82
C CYS A 133 3.71 35.48 5.42
N TYR A 134 4.15 34.66 6.37
CA TYR A 134 3.28 33.75 7.11
C TYR A 134 3.09 34.25 8.54
N LEU A 135 1.84 34.39 8.97
CA LEU A 135 1.52 34.61 10.37
C LEU A 135 1.42 33.26 11.07
N VAL A 136 2.30 33.02 12.04
CA VAL A 136 2.28 31.83 12.90
C VAL A 136 1.85 32.26 14.30
N CYS A 137 0.93 31.50 14.89
CA CYS A 137 0.37 31.72 16.22
C CYS A 137 0.49 30.41 17.00
N TRP A 138 1.02 30.46 18.21
CA TRP A 138 1.20 29.25 19.02
C TRP A 138 0.97 29.54 20.50
N GLY A 139 0.53 28.51 21.21
CA GLY A 139 0.46 28.49 22.66
C GLY A 139 1.62 27.68 23.22
N GLU A 140 2.28 28.19 24.25
CA GLU A 140 3.20 27.40 25.07
C GLU A 140 2.44 26.76 26.24
N ARG A 141 2.95 25.64 26.74
CA ARG A 141 2.38 24.94 27.91
C ARG A 141 2.46 25.74 29.21
N THR A 142 3.21 26.85 29.21
CA THR A 142 3.20 27.86 30.29
C THR A 142 1.91 28.68 30.33
N GLY A 143 1.07 28.58 29.29
CA GLY A 143 -0.13 29.38 29.09
C GLY A 143 0.11 30.68 28.31
N ILE A 144 1.36 31.01 27.97
CA ILE A 144 1.68 32.21 27.18
C ILE A 144 1.48 31.90 25.71
N CYS A 145 0.79 32.79 25.00
CA CYS A 145 0.54 32.68 23.56
C CYS A 145 1.30 33.76 22.79
N TYR A 146 1.75 33.42 21.59
CA TYR A 146 2.54 34.31 20.74
C TYR A 146 2.00 34.34 19.32
N GLN A 147 2.29 35.43 18.63
CA GLN A 147 2.17 35.55 17.18
C GLN A 147 3.49 36.05 16.61
N ALA A 148 3.88 35.53 15.45
CA ALA A 148 5.03 36.01 14.72
C ALA A 148 4.80 36.01 13.21
N LEU A 149 5.43 36.97 12.53
CA LEU A 149 5.49 37.03 11.08
C LEU A 149 6.79 36.38 10.60
N TYR A 150 6.67 35.29 9.86
CA TYR A 150 7.81 34.59 9.27
C TYR A 150 7.91 34.88 7.77
N PRO A 151 9.12 35.11 7.25
CA PRO A 151 9.33 35.27 5.81
C PRO A 151 9.00 33.97 5.05
N LEU A 152 8.79 34.07 3.73
CA LEU A 152 8.35 32.91 2.91
C LEU A 152 9.34 31.73 2.92
N ASN A 153 10.63 32.01 3.09
CA ASN A 153 11.68 31.00 3.19
C ASN A 153 11.62 30.19 4.50
N MET A 154 10.67 30.45 5.42
CA MET A 154 10.39 29.55 6.55
C MET A 154 10.01 28.13 6.12
N LEU A 155 9.58 27.95 4.87
CA LEU A 155 9.25 26.63 4.30
C LEU A 155 10.41 26.02 3.50
N GLY A 156 11.62 26.61 3.59
CA GLY A 156 12.78 26.26 2.79
C GLY A 156 12.70 26.77 1.34
N GLU A 157 13.82 26.64 0.59
CA GLU A 157 13.84 26.89 -0.85
C GLU A 157 13.41 25.64 -1.64
N LYS A 158 12.71 25.83 -2.78
CA LYS A 158 12.30 24.74 -3.67
C LYS A 158 13.55 24.03 -4.22
N GLY A 159 13.77 22.78 -3.81
CA GLY A 159 14.77 21.88 -4.41
C GLY A 159 16.00 21.56 -3.57
N GLU A 160 16.13 22.13 -2.36
CA GLU A 160 17.24 21.79 -1.46
C GLU A 160 16.75 20.98 -0.25
N ALA A 161 17.59 20.06 0.24
CA ALA A 161 17.44 19.36 1.51
C ALA A 161 17.88 20.24 2.69
N GLN A 162 17.43 21.50 2.72
CA GLN A 162 17.63 22.34 3.89
C GLN A 162 16.54 22.02 4.91
N THR A 163 16.97 21.65 6.11
CA THR A 163 16.13 21.67 7.30
C THR A 163 15.68 23.11 7.56
N VAL A 164 14.45 23.30 8.05
CA VAL A 164 13.87 24.62 8.39
C VAL A 164 14.64 25.38 9.51
N GLY A 165 15.81 24.89 9.92
CA GLY A 165 16.59 25.41 11.05
C GLY A 165 16.93 26.90 10.94
N ASP A 166 16.57 27.63 11.99
CA ASP A 166 16.89 29.04 12.31
C ASP A 166 16.33 30.13 11.37
N CYS A 167 15.14 29.92 10.79
CA CYS A 167 14.41 31.04 10.18
C CYS A 167 13.95 32.04 11.26
N GLU A 168 14.56 33.23 11.31
CA GLU A 168 14.17 34.27 12.27
C GLU A 168 12.84 34.94 11.89
N PRO A 169 11.94 35.17 12.86
CA PRO A 169 10.72 35.93 12.62
C PRO A 169 11.04 37.41 12.36
N LEU A 170 10.28 38.04 11.47
CA LEU A 170 10.33 39.48 11.19
C LEU A 170 9.82 40.30 12.38
N LEU A 171 8.88 39.74 13.14
CA LEU A 171 8.26 40.35 14.31
C LEU A 171 7.62 39.24 15.14
N THR A 172 7.76 39.32 16.48
CA THR A 172 7.08 38.44 17.44
C THR A 172 6.39 39.28 18.50
N CYS A 173 5.18 38.91 18.88
CA CYS A 173 4.42 39.55 19.96
C CYS A 173 3.72 38.51 20.84
N VAL A 174 3.63 38.81 22.14
CA VAL A 174 2.75 38.08 23.07
C VAL A 174 1.31 38.50 22.81
N ILE A 175 0.39 37.53 22.84
CA ILE A 175 -1.02 37.76 22.54
C ILE A 175 -1.95 37.10 23.57
N ASP A 176 -3.20 37.55 23.58
CA ASP A 176 -4.32 36.85 24.20
C ASP A 176 -5.13 36.17 23.08
N PRO A 177 -5.15 34.82 23.01
CA PRO A 177 -5.78 34.10 21.91
C PRO A 177 -7.31 34.29 21.83
N GLU A 178 -7.94 34.75 22.91
CA GLU A 178 -9.39 35.03 22.96
C GLU A 178 -9.72 36.50 22.61
N ASN A 179 -8.71 37.36 22.53
CA ASN A 179 -8.90 38.80 22.31
C ASN A 179 -8.82 39.19 20.83
N LYS A 180 -9.86 39.89 20.36
CA LYS A 180 -9.97 40.36 18.96
C LYS A 180 -9.08 41.55 18.61
N GLY A 181 -8.36 42.10 19.59
CA GLY A 181 -7.51 43.28 19.45
C GLY A 181 -6.03 42.99 19.20
N ASN A 182 -5.65 41.74 18.88
CA ASN A 182 -4.24 41.37 18.69
C ASN A 182 -3.57 42.14 17.54
N MET A 183 -2.32 42.55 17.74
CA MET A 183 -1.59 43.48 16.85
C MET A 183 -1.47 42.98 15.40
N LEU A 184 -1.28 41.67 15.22
CA LEU A 184 -1.09 41.05 13.90
C LEU A 184 -2.38 40.42 13.34
N GLY A 185 -3.51 40.74 13.98
CA GLY A 185 -4.84 40.23 13.63
C GLY A 185 -5.11 38.82 14.17
N GLU A 186 -6.19 38.22 13.67
CA GLU A 186 -6.65 36.89 14.06
C GLU A 186 -6.42 35.87 12.95
N ILE A 187 -6.17 34.62 13.34
CA ILE A 187 -6.36 33.47 12.46
C ILE A 187 -7.78 32.97 12.74
N ARG A 188 -8.73 33.42 11.91
CA ARG A 188 -10.15 33.06 12.08
C ARG A 188 -10.34 31.57 11.83
N HIS A 189 -11.01 30.91 12.75
CA HIS A 189 -11.33 29.50 12.63
C HIS A 189 -12.60 29.17 13.42
N ALA A 190 -13.29 28.10 13.02
CA ALA A 190 -14.39 27.55 13.82
C ALA A 190 -13.89 27.20 15.24
N SER A 191 -14.72 27.47 16.25
CA SER A 191 -14.37 27.14 17.64
C SER A 191 -14.23 25.63 17.82
N PRO A 192 -13.42 25.15 18.78
CA PRO A 192 -13.29 23.73 19.07
C PRO A 192 -14.65 23.04 19.30
N GLU A 193 -15.59 23.72 19.98
CA GLU A 193 -16.93 23.17 20.24
C GLU A 193 -17.77 23.09 18.96
N ALA A 194 -17.63 24.04 18.04
CA ALA A 194 -18.33 24.01 16.76
C ALA A 194 -17.81 22.85 15.89
N LEU A 195 -16.49 22.71 15.76
CA LEU A 195 -15.88 21.60 15.02
C LEU A 195 -16.19 20.24 15.66
N GLY A 196 -16.18 20.16 17.00
CA GLY A 196 -16.57 18.96 17.74
C GLY A 196 -18.00 18.51 17.42
N ARG A 197 -18.95 19.46 17.27
CA ARG A 197 -20.32 19.13 16.83
C ARG A 197 -20.39 18.66 15.39
N GLU A 198 -19.66 19.32 14.48
CA GLU A 198 -19.64 18.94 13.05
C GLU A 198 -18.96 17.58 12.81
N ALA A 199 -18.01 17.19 13.66
CA ALA A 199 -17.27 15.93 13.59
C ALA A 199 -17.84 14.83 14.49
N ALA A 200 -18.99 15.06 15.15
CA ALA A 200 -19.53 14.14 16.16
C ALA A 200 -19.88 12.74 15.64
N ASN A 201 -20.00 12.58 14.31
CA ASN A 201 -20.24 11.30 13.65
C ASN A 201 -18.95 10.51 13.33
N ILE A 202 -17.78 11.07 13.61
CA ILE A 202 -16.48 10.45 13.34
C ILE A 202 -15.94 9.87 14.65
N GLU A 203 -15.84 8.55 14.70
CA GLU A 203 -15.35 7.81 15.87
C GLU A 203 -13.95 8.29 16.31
N GLY A 204 -13.87 8.76 17.56
CA GLY A 204 -12.62 9.17 18.21
C GLY A 204 -11.98 10.41 17.61
N ALA A 205 -12.67 11.21 16.78
CA ALA A 205 -12.07 12.39 16.18
C ALA A 205 -11.77 13.50 17.22
N VAL A 206 -10.58 14.09 17.10
CA VAL A 206 -10.13 15.29 17.84
C VAL A 206 -9.89 16.41 16.83
N PRO A 207 -10.93 17.22 16.50
CA PRO A 207 -10.85 18.24 15.46
C PRO A 207 -9.80 19.32 15.75
N CYS A 208 -8.97 19.62 14.75
CA CYS A 208 -7.89 20.61 14.88
C CYS A 208 -8.18 21.86 14.04
N CYS A 209 -8.44 21.68 12.74
CA CYS A 209 -8.83 22.77 11.86
C CYS A 209 -9.72 22.29 10.70
N ALA A 210 -10.30 23.21 9.95
CA ALA A 210 -11.16 23.00 8.81
C ALA A 210 -10.85 24.08 7.77
N VAL A 211 -10.35 23.68 6.62
CA VAL A 211 -9.95 24.59 5.54
C VAL A 211 -10.94 24.49 4.39
N GLU A 212 -11.15 25.61 3.70
CA GLU A 212 -11.88 25.60 2.43
C GLU A 212 -10.94 25.15 1.32
N ILE A 213 -11.43 24.22 0.50
CA ILE A 213 -10.72 23.68 -0.67
C ILE A 213 -11.61 23.74 -1.92
N GLY A 214 -11.00 23.70 -3.08
CA GLY A 214 -11.69 23.62 -4.36
C GLY A 214 -12.46 22.31 -4.53
N GLU A 215 -13.50 22.32 -5.35
CA GLU A 215 -14.29 21.10 -5.65
C GLU A 215 -13.46 20.01 -6.32
N GLN A 216 -12.50 20.41 -7.16
CA GLN A 216 -11.60 19.48 -7.85
C GLN A 216 -10.64 18.81 -6.87
N GLU A 217 -10.10 19.54 -5.90
CA GLU A 217 -9.26 18.98 -4.83
C GLU A 217 -10.06 18.04 -3.94
N ALA A 218 -11.28 18.43 -3.54
CA ALA A 218 -12.18 17.56 -2.79
C ALA A 218 -12.55 16.29 -3.56
N TRP A 219 -12.77 16.38 -4.86
CA TRP A 219 -12.99 15.21 -5.72
C TRP A 219 -11.75 14.32 -5.79
N TYR A 220 -10.56 14.89 -5.99
CA TYR A 220 -9.31 14.13 -6.01
C TYR A 220 -9.08 13.39 -4.69
N LEU A 221 -9.29 14.04 -3.54
CA LEU A 221 -9.19 13.39 -2.22
C LEU A 221 -10.16 12.22 -2.07
N ARG A 222 -11.39 12.32 -2.57
CA ARG A 222 -12.33 11.18 -2.59
C ARG A 222 -11.79 10.03 -3.43
N CYS A 223 -11.21 10.33 -4.59
CA CYS A 223 -10.66 9.30 -5.48
C CYS A 223 -9.43 8.60 -4.89
N LYS A 224 -8.61 9.33 -4.13
CA LYS A 224 -7.36 8.82 -3.55
C LYS A 224 -7.53 8.12 -2.20
N LEU A 225 -8.52 8.55 -1.40
CA LEU A 225 -8.65 8.14 0.00
C LEU A 225 -9.95 7.38 0.29
N LEU A 226 -10.78 7.10 -0.70
CA LEU A 226 -11.92 6.19 -0.55
C LEU A 226 -11.81 5.07 -1.58
N THR A 227 -12.18 3.84 -1.19
CA THR A 227 -12.25 2.74 -2.14
C THR A 227 -13.24 3.10 -3.27
N PRO A 228 -12.83 3.01 -4.55
CA PRO A 228 -13.75 3.21 -5.65
C PRO A 228 -14.89 2.18 -5.62
N VAL A 229 -16.06 2.57 -6.12
CA VAL A 229 -17.24 1.72 -6.18
C VAL A 229 -17.80 1.75 -7.58
N ASN A 230 -18.15 0.58 -8.10
CA ASN A 230 -18.77 0.46 -9.41
C ASN A 230 -20.11 1.21 -9.46
N VAL A 231 -20.26 2.10 -10.44
CA VAL A 231 -21.45 2.95 -10.64
C VAL A 231 -22.21 2.66 -11.93
N GLY A 232 -21.67 1.78 -12.77
CA GLY A 232 -22.32 1.38 -14.01
C GLY A 232 -21.47 0.45 -14.85
N VAL A 233 -22.08 -0.08 -15.90
CA VAL A 233 -21.41 -0.89 -16.91
C VAL A 233 -21.89 -0.46 -18.29
N GLU A 234 -21.00 -0.51 -19.26
CA GLU A 234 -21.31 -0.34 -20.68
C GLU A 234 -20.97 -1.63 -21.42
N VAL A 235 -21.79 -2.00 -22.40
CA VAL A 235 -21.55 -3.14 -23.29
C VAL A 235 -21.62 -2.66 -24.73
N PRO A 236 -20.93 -3.34 -25.67
CA PRO A 236 -21.07 -3.05 -27.08
C PRO A 236 -22.55 -3.08 -27.50
N GLU A 237 -22.98 -2.13 -28.33
CA GLU A 237 -24.37 -2.05 -28.76
C GLU A 237 -24.76 -3.24 -29.65
N GLU A 238 -23.87 -3.61 -30.57
CA GLU A 238 -24.11 -4.71 -31.51
C GLU A 238 -22.82 -5.43 -31.92
N VAL A 239 -22.96 -6.72 -32.22
CA VAL A 239 -21.96 -7.53 -32.93
C VAL A 239 -22.57 -8.11 -34.19
N LYS A 240 -21.83 -8.06 -35.30
CA LYS A 240 -22.24 -8.59 -36.60
C LYS A 240 -21.36 -9.77 -36.97
N LEU A 241 -21.97 -10.87 -37.41
CA LEU A 241 -21.24 -12.01 -37.96
C LEU A 241 -21.98 -12.62 -39.15
N THR A 242 -21.22 -13.28 -40.00
CA THR A 242 -21.73 -14.09 -41.11
C THR A 242 -21.49 -15.55 -40.76
N LEU A 243 -22.54 -16.36 -40.74
CA LEU A 243 -22.42 -17.80 -40.52
C LEU A 243 -22.28 -18.52 -41.86
N GLY A 244 -21.47 -19.59 -41.91
CA GLY A 244 -21.36 -20.43 -43.10
C GLY A 244 -22.68 -21.14 -43.42
N GLU A 245 -23.04 -21.21 -44.70
CA GLU A 245 -24.33 -21.77 -45.16
C GLU A 245 -24.44 -23.28 -44.85
N ASP A 246 -23.33 -24.02 -44.91
CA ASP A 246 -23.25 -25.47 -44.72
C ASP A 246 -22.93 -25.92 -43.28
N LEU A 247 -22.95 -25.00 -42.31
CA LEU A 247 -22.58 -25.32 -40.92
C LEU A 247 -23.72 -25.99 -40.16
N ASP A 248 -23.39 -27.06 -39.44
CA ASP A 248 -24.29 -27.65 -38.44
C ASP A 248 -24.48 -26.73 -37.22
N GLU A 249 -25.44 -27.07 -36.35
CA GLU A 249 -25.78 -26.27 -35.17
C GLU A 249 -24.59 -26.10 -34.21
N THR A 250 -23.77 -27.13 -34.05
CA THR A 250 -22.59 -27.10 -33.16
C THR A 250 -21.55 -26.13 -33.70
N GLN A 251 -21.27 -26.21 -35.00
CA GLN A 251 -20.32 -25.33 -35.68
C GLN A 251 -20.81 -23.88 -35.68
N ARG A 252 -22.11 -23.63 -35.93
CA ARG A 252 -22.71 -22.29 -35.82
C ARG A 252 -22.56 -21.74 -34.41
N ARG A 253 -22.85 -22.55 -33.38
CA ARG A 253 -22.69 -22.16 -31.99
C ARG A 253 -21.25 -21.78 -31.65
N GLN A 254 -20.28 -22.55 -32.13
CA GLN A 254 -18.86 -22.24 -31.95
C GLN A 254 -18.47 -20.92 -32.62
N GLN A 255 -18.94 -20.64 -33.84
CA GLN A 255 -18.69 -19.36 -34.49
C GLN A 255 -19.32 -18.17 -33.75
N VAL A 256 -20.56 -18.32 -33.26
CA VAL A 256 -21.21 -17.28 -32.44
C VAL A 256 -20.43 -17.07 -31.14
N LEU A 257 -20.05 -18.13 -30.43
CA LEU A 257 -19.21 -18.03 -29.22
C LEU A 257 -17.89 -17.33 -29.50
N GLN A 258 -17.25 -17.64 -30.63
CA GLN A 258 -16.00 -16.99 -31.02
C GLN A 258 -16.20 -15.50 -31.35
N ALA A 259 -17.29 -15.11 -32.01
CA ALA A 259 -17.60 -13.71 -32.27
C ALA A 259 -17.94 -12.93 -30.99
N LEU A 260 -18.54 -13.60 -30.01
CA LEU A 260 -18.83 -13.07 -28.68
C LEU A 260 -17.59 -13.05 -27.77
N ARG A 261 -16.58 -13.88 -28.07
CA ARG A 261 -15.31 -13.91 -27.34
C ARG A 261 -14.58 -12.59 -27.57
N GLY A 262 -14.45 -11.80 -26.52
CA GLY A 262 -13.87 -10.44 -26.56
C GLY A 262 -14.91 -9.31 -26.54
N GLN A 263 -16.20 -9.63 -26.59
CA GLN A 263 -17.25 -8.67 -26.27
C GLN A 263 -17.35 -8.55 -24.74
N ASN A 264 -16.56 -7.63 -24.19
CA ASN A 264 -16.45 -7.37 -22.75
C ASN A 264 -17.32 -6.19 -22.33
N ALA A 265 -17.68 -6.14 -21.05
CA ALA A 265 -18.27 -4.96 -20.44
C ALA A 265 -17.17 -3.99 -20.00
N VAL A 266 -17.45 -2.70 -20.03
CA VAL A 266 -16.63 -1.66 -19.39
C VAL A 266 -17.32 -1.28 -18.09
N ALA A 267 -16.77 -1.71 -16.95
CA ALA A 267 -17.22 -1.28 -15.64
C ALA A 267 -16.66 0.12 -15.33
N ARG A 268 -17.52 1.04 -14.88
CA ARG A 268 -17.15 2.41 -14.49
C ARG A 268 -17.24 2.60 -12.98
N TYR A 269 -16.37 3.42 -12.42
CA TYR A 269 -16.27 3.68 -10.99
C TYR A 269 -16.52 5.16 -10.68
N ASN A 270 -16.88 5.45 -9.42
CA ASN A 270 -17.21 6.80 -8.95
C ASN A 270 -16.02 7.79 -8.92
N ASP A 271 -14.79 7.29 -9.06
CA ASP A 271 -13.55 8.05 -9.20
C ASP A 271 -13.19 8.36 -10.67
N GLY A 272 -14.04 7.97 -11.62
CA GLY A 272 -13.83 8.18 -13.06
C GLY A 272 -12.98 7.11 -13.75
N THR A 273 -12.40 6.16 -13.00
CA THR A 273 -11.67 5.03 -13.58
C THR A 273 -12.65 4.03 -14.22
N PHE A 274 -12.10 3.10 -14.99
CA PHE A 274 -12.87 2.02 -15.62
C PHE A 274 -12.01 0.78 -15.80
N CYS A 275 -12.65 -0.38 -15.94
CA CYS A 275 -11.95 -1.60 -16.32
C CYS A 275 -12.80 -2.50 -17.22
N SER A 276 -12.13 -3.30 -18.03
CA SER A 276 -12.78 -4.33 -18.85
C SER A 276 -13.15 -5.53 -17.98
N LYS A 277 -14.37 -6.05 -18.15
CA LYS A 277 -14.88 -7.24 -17.47
C LYS A 277 -15.41 -8.23 -18.49
N LYS A 278 -14.98 -9.49 -18.38
CA LYS A 278 -15.45 -10.59 -19.21
C LYS A 278 -16.96 -10.79 -19.05
N ILE A 279 -17.65 -11.06 -20.16
CA ILE A 279 -19.07 -11.44 -20.17
C ILE A 279 -19.19 -12.93 -20.49
N VAL A 280 -19.97 -13.64 -19.69
CA VAL A 280 -20.42 -15.01 -20.00
C VAL A 280 -21.76 -14.89 -20.73
N TRP A 281 -21.75 -15.08 -22.04
CA TRP A 281 -22.93 -14.97 -22.90
C TRP A 281 -23.78 -16.24 -22.89
N ASN A 282 -25.10 -16.09 -22.81
CA ASN A 282 -26.06 -17.18 -22.85
C ASN A 282 -26.54 -17.44 -24.29
N LEU A 283 -26.26 -18.64 -24.79
CA LEU A 283 -26.68 -19.11 -26.13
C LEU A 283 -27.68 -20.27 -26.06
N GLU A 284 -28.36 -20.50 -24.94
CA GLU A 284 -29.36 -21.57 -24.81
C GLU A 284 -30.54 -21.40 -25.78
N ASN A 285 -30.85 -20.15 -26.17
CA ASN A 285 -31.85 -19.89 -27.19
C ASN A 285 -31.30 -20.22 -28.60
N GLY A 286 -31.81 -21.28 -29.22
CA GLY A 286 -31.43 -21.72 -30.58
C GLY A 286 -31.74 -20.70 -31.69
N ASP A 287 -32.64 -19.74 -31.46
CA ASP A 287 -32.91 -18.65 -32.41
C ASP A 287 -31.65 -17.79 -32.63
N LEU A 288 -30.76 -17.72 -31.64
CA LEU A 288 -29.49 -17.00 -31.69
C LEU A 288 -28.48 -17.57 -32.70
N LEU A 289 -28.82 -18.67 -33.38
CA LEU A 289 -28.00 -19.30 -34.42
C LEU A 289 -28.57 -19.11 -35.84
N GLN A 290 -29.72 -18.43 -35.94
CA GLN A 290 -30.42 -18.19 -37.19
C GLN A 290 -30.13 -16.80 -37.74
N LYS A 291 -30.22 -16.65 -39.06
CA LYS A 291 -30.09 -15.34 -39.74
C LYS A 291 -31.14 -14.36 -39.21
N GLY A 292 -30.71 -13.15 -38.86
CA GLY A 292 -31.60 -12.14 -38.29
C GLY A 292 -30.92 -11.23 -37.29
N THR A 293 -31.73 -10.37 -36.66
CA THR A 293 -31.31 -9.55 -35.51
C THR A 293 -31.91 -10.14 -34.25
N HIS A 294 -31.04 -10.45 -33.30
CA HIS A 294 -31.39 -11.06 -32.02
C HIS A 294 -30.87 -10.22 -30.87
N VAL A 295 -31.35 -10.53 -29.66
CA VAL A 295 -30.81 -10.01 -28.41
C VAL A 295 -30.15 -11.17 -27.69
N VAL A 296 -28.84 -11.08 -27.48
CA VAL A 296 -28.10 -12.04 -26.66
C VAL A 296 -27.98 -11.48 -25.24
N GLU A 297 -28.33 -12.32 -24.27
CA GLU A 297 -28.19 -12.00 -22.85
C GLU A 297 -26.86 -12.53 -22.33
N GLY A 298 -26.26 -11.82 -21.40
CA GLY A 298 -25.00 -12.21 -20.79
C GLY A 298 -24.95 -11.82 -19.33
N ARG A 299 -24.05 -12.47 -18.60
CA ARG A 299 -23.74 -12.13 -17.22
C ARG A 299 -22.27 -11.77 -17.12
N ILE A 300 -21.98 -10.59 -16.59
CA ILE A 300 -20.61 -10.16 -16.34
C ILE A 300 -19.99 -11.10 -15.28
N TYR A 301 -18.82 -11.63 -15.62
CA TYR A 301 -18.04 -12.50 -14.77
C TYR A 301 -17.56 -11.73 -13.54
N ARG A 302 -17.81 -12.31 -12.37
CA ARG A 302 -17.32 -11.81 -11.08
C ARG A 302 -16.81 -13.03 -10.33
N PRO A 303 -15.50 -13.25 -10.29
CA PRO A 303 -14.94 -14.33 -9.48
C PRO A 303 -15.20 -14.03 -8.00
N GLN A 304 -15.19 -15.08 -7.18
CA GLN A 304 -15.45 -15.00 -5.75
C GLN A 304 -14.33 -15.71 -4.99
N PHE A 305 -13.71 -14.99 -4.08
CA PHE A 305 -12.63 -15.46 -3.21
C PHE A 305 -13.01 -15.15 -1.76
N HIS A 306 -13.85 -16.01 -1.20
CA HIS A 306 -14.25 -15.88 0.20
C HIS A 306 -13.03 -16.00 1.11
N PHE A 307 -12.77 -14.97 1.90
CA PHE A 307 -11.68 -15.00 2.87
C PHE A 307 -12.06 -15.87 4.10
N PRO A 308 -11.15 -16.76 4.57
CA PRO A 308 -9.88 -17.12 3.95
C PRO A 308 -10.01 -18.16 2.83
N VAL A 309 -9.20 -18.01 1.77
CA VAL A 309 -9.11 -19.01 0.69
C VAL A 309 -8.24 -20.21 1.07
N ALA A 310 -7.34 -20.03 2.04
CA ALA A 310 -6.53 -21.11 2.61
C ALA A 310 -6.14 -20.79 4.07
N TYR A 311 -6.61 -21.61 5.00
CA TYR A 311 -6.29 -21.48 6.43
C TYR A 311 -4.84 -21.90 6.72
N ASN A 312 -4.19 -21.21 7.68
CA ASN A 312 -2.81 -21.47 8.09
C ASN A 312 -1.79 -21.41 6.94
N ARG A 313 -2.08 -20.58 5.93
CA ARG A 313 -1.19 -20.31 4.80
C ARG A 313 -0.87 -18.82 4.84
N ALA A 314 0.33 -18.50 5.32
CA ALA A 314 0.87 -17.15 5.34
C ALA A 314 1.71 -16.90 4.08
N ASP A 315 2.00 -15.63 3.82
CA ASP A 315 2.90 -15.20 2.75
C ASP A 315 2.58 -15.83 1.37
N PRO A 316 1.32 -15.75 0.89
CA PRO A 316 0.90 -16.49 -0.29
C PRO A 316 1.41 -15.87 -1.59
N CYS A 317 2.05 -16.70 -2.41
CA CYS A 317 2.43 -16.38 -3.77
C CYS A 317 1.67 -17.25 -4.77
N VAL A 318 1.13 -16.62 -5.81
CA VAL A 318 0.54 -17.33 -6.95
C VAL A 318 1.29 -16.94 -8.22
N THR A 319 1.56 -17.91 -9.09
CA THR A 319 2.08 -17.66 -10.43
C THR A 319 1.26 -18.39 -11.48
N ARG A 320 1.39 -17.94 -12.73
CA ARG A 320 0.88 -18.66 -13.90
C ARG A 320 2.05 -19.18 -14.72
N TRP A 321 2.14 -20.49 -14.88
CA TRP A 321 3.22 -21.15 -15.61
C TRP A 321 2.66 -22.21 -16.56
N ASN A 322 3.07 -22.19 -17.84
CA ASN A 322 2.64 -23.15 -18.87
C ASN A 322 1.11 -23.38 -18.94
N GLY A 323 0.32 -22.32 -18.77
CA GLY A 323 -1.15 -22.36 -18.90
C GLY A 323 -1.90 -22.82 -17.66
N LYS A 324 -1.24 -22.99 -16.52
CA LYS A 324 -1.86 -23.30 -15.23
C LYS A 324 -1.43 -22.32 -14.15
N TYR A 325 -2.18 -22.29 -13.06
CA TYR A 325 -1.86 -21.53 -11.86
C TYR A 325 -1.24 -22.43 -10.80
N TYR A 326 -0.31 -21.86 -10.03
CA TYR A 326 0.34 -22.51 -8.91
C TYR A 326 0.29 -21.61 -7.69
N PHE A 327 -0.09 -22.14 -6.55
CA PHE A 327 -0.12 -21.46 -5.25
C PHE A 327 0.91 -22.09 -4.33
N ILE A 328 1.67 -21.26 -3.63
CA ILE A 328 2.62 -21.66 -2.59
C ILE A 328 2.58 -20.63 -1.45
N ALA A 329 2.86 -21.06 -0.23
CA ALA A 329 2.73 -20.24 0.98
C ALA A 329 3.53 -20.83 2.14
N THR A 330 3.85 -20.00 3.13
CA THR A 330 4.35 -20.46 4.44
C THR A 330 3.29 -21.30 5.16
N ASN A 331 3.68 -22.45 5.70
CA ASN A 331 2.79 -23.35 6.43
C ASN A 331 2.79 -23.07 7.95
N ASP A 332 1.90 -22.20 8.40
CA ASP A 332 1.73 -21.92 9.83
C ASP A 332 1.18 -23.14 10.62
N ALA A 333 0.58 -24.13 9.94
CA ALA A 333 -0.07 -25.27 10.60
C ALA A 333 0.92 -26.27 11.22
N ASP A 334 2.17 -26.27 10.77
CA ASP A 334 3.21 -27.16 11.28
C ASP A 334 4.41 -26.41 11.87
N ASN A 335 4.24 -25.13 12.20
CA ASN A 335 5.30 -24.23 12.65
C ASN A 335 6.38 -24.00 11.58
N ASN A 336 5.98 -23.93 10.31
CA ASN A 336 6.81 -23.50 9.17
C ASN A 336 7.88 -24.52 8.78
N HIS A 337 7.60 -25.81 8.95
CA HIS A 337 8.56 -26.88 8.66
C HIS A 337 8.38 -27.49 7.27
N THR A 338 7.32 -27.13 6.56
CA THR A 338 7.05 -27.62 5.20
C THR A 338 6.52 -26.53 4.28
N LEU A 339 6.75 -26.71 2.98
CA LEU A 339 6.14 -25.93 1.91
C LEU A 339 5.33 -26.87 1.01
N TYR A 340 4.07 -26.49 0.79
CA TYR A 340 3.14 -27.20 -0.09
C TYR A 340 2.79 -26.35 -1.31
N ILE A 341 2.64 -26.99 -2.46
CA ILE A 341 2.19 -26.37 -3.70
C ILE A 341 0.80 -26.89 -4.09
N ARG A 342 -0.06 -26.00 -4.63
CA ARG A 342 -1.32 -26.36 -5.29
C ARG A 342 -1.24 -26.01 -6.77
N GLU A 343 -1.93 -26.76 -7.62
CA GLU A 343 -2.03 -26.53 -9.06
C GLU A 343 -3.50 -26.54 -9.49
N ALA A 344 -3.88 -25.61 -10.38
CA ALA A 344 -5.20 -25.59 -11.01
C ALA A 344 -5.18 -24.92 -12.39
N ASP A 345 -6.18 -25.21 -13.24
CA ASP A 345 -6.34 -24.55 -14.54
C ASP A 345 -6.87 -23.11 -14.40
N THR A 346 -7.46 -22.77 -13.26
CA THR A 346 -8.02 -21.44 -12.97
C THR A 346 -7.57 -20.96 -11.59
N LEU A 347 -7.60 -19.65 -11.36
CA LEU A 347 -7.22 -19.05 -10.07
C LEU A 347 -8.17 -19.51 -8.94
N GLU A 348 -9.46 -19.58 -9.23
CA GLU A 348 -10.52 -20.07 -8.34
C GLU A 348 -10.29 -21.54 -7.99
N GLY A 349 -9.86 -22.36 -8.95
CA GLY A 349 -9.56 -23.77 -8.70
C GLY A 349 -8.47 -24.00 -7.65
N LEU A 350 -7.55 -23.04 -7.42
CA LEU A 350 -6.52 -23.15 -6.38
C LEU A 350 -7.09 -23.22 -4.96
N THR A 351 -8.28 -22.64 -4.75
CA THR A 351 -8.95 -22.62 -3.44
C THR A 351 -9.37 -24.02 -2.97
N GLU A 352 -9.63 -24.93 -3.91
CA GLU A 352 -10.05 -26.31 -3.66
C GLU A 352 -8.98 -27.34 -4.04
N ALA A 353 -7.90 -26.92 -4.70
CA ALA A 353 -6.84 -27.79 -5.18
C ALA A 353 -6.11 -28.51 -4.03
N GLN A 354 -5.72 -29.75 -4.28
CA GLN A 354 -4.95 -30.55 -3.34
C GLN A 354 -3.56 -29.96 -3.13
N GLU A 355 -3.09 -30.02 -1.88
CA GLU A 355 -1.71 -29.67 -1.52
C GLU A 355 -0.75 -30.83 -1.76
N ILE A 356 0.35 -30.52 -2.44
CA ILE A 356 1.42 -31.45 -2.77
C ILE A 356 2.67 -30.98 -2.01
N LEU A 357 3.24 -31.86 -1.19
CA LEU A 357 4.44 -31.53 -0.42
C LEU A 357 5.60 -31.29 -1.38
N LEU A 358 6.18 -30.09 -1.33
CA LEU A 358 7.28 -29.69 -2.19
C LEU A 358 8.61 -29.77 -1.44
N LEU A 359 8.65 -29.18 -0.24
CA LEU A 359 9.84 -29.10 0.58
C LEU A 359 9.49 -29.35 2.05
N ASP A 360 10.35 -30.10 2.72
CA ASP A 360 10.32 -30.33 4.18
C ASP A 360 11.68 -29.93 4.73
N SER A 361 11.74 -29.30 5.90
CA SER A 361 12.98 -28.86 6.55
C SER A 361 14.00 -30.00 6.75
N SER A 362 13.55 -31.25 6.82
CA SER A 362 14.41 -32.44 6.88
C SER A 362 14.93 -32.93 5.52
N THR A 363 14.52 -32.31 4.41
CA THR A 363 14.88 -32.76 3.05
C THR A 363 16.37 -32.55 2.75
N TYR A 364 16.96 -31.46 3.23
CA TYR A 364 18.37 -31.13 3.02
C TYR A 364 19.03 -30.61 4.30
N GLU A 365 20.32 -30.91 4.49
CA GLU A 365 21.08 -30.59 5.72
C GLU A 365 21.16 -29.09 6.05
N GLY A 366 21.05 -28.20 5.05
CA GLY A 366 21.17 -26.75 5.21
C GLY A 366 19.89 -25.98 5.53
N ILE A 367 18.74 -26.65 5.64
CA ILE A 367 17.41 -26.03 5.81
C ILE A 367 16.60 -26.64 6.95
N GLY A 368 17.29 -27.15 7.97
CA GLY A 368 16.75 -27.98 9.06
C GLY A 368 15.75 -27.30 10.02
N GLY A 369 15.53 -26.00 9.90
CA GLY A 369 14.64 -25.23 10.78
C GLY A 369 13.38 -24.75 10.08
N LEU A 370 13.31 -23.45 9.86
CA LEU A 370 12.15 -22.73 9.34
C LEU A 370 12.23 -22.62 7.81
N LEU A 371 11.08 -22.65 7.15
CA LEU A 371 10.90 -22.43 5.72
C LEU A 371 9.83 -21.34 5.53
N TRP A 372 10.22 -20.19 4.97
CA TRP A 372 9.36 -19.02 4.91
C TRP A 372 9.25 -18.39 3.53
N ALA A 373 8.09 -17.77 3.29
CA ALA A 373 7.81 -16.83 2.21
C ALA A 373 8.30 -17.29 0.82
N PRO A 374 7.84 -18.47 0.33
CA PRO A 374 8.18 -18.90 -1.01
C PRO A 374 7.50 -18.04 -2.08
N GLU A 375 8.29 -17.49 -3.00
CA GLU A 375 7.83 -16.70 -4.14
C GLU A 375 8.28 -17.30 -5.46
N PHE A 376 7.36 -17.35 -6.43
CA PHE A 376 7.65 -17.75 -7.79
C PHE A 376 8.17 -16.59 -8.63
N HIS A 377 9.31 -16.79 -9.30
CA HIS A 377 9.91 -15.79 -10.18
C HIS A 377 10.43 -16.41 -11.47
N GLU A 378 10.23 -15.73 -12.60
CA GLU A 378 10.80 -16.12 -13.88
C GLU A 378 12.09 -15.34 -14.16
N VAL A 379 13.20 -16.06 -14.34
CA VAL A 379 14.51 -15.50 -14.70
C VAL A 379 15.00 -16.20 -15.97
N GLU A 380 15.25 -15.43 -17.04
CA GLU A 380 15.66 -15.92 -18.36
C GLU A 380 14.83 -17.12 -18.89
N GLY A 381 13.50 -17.07 -18.74
CA GLY A 381 12.60 -18.11 -19.24
C GLY A 381 12.55 -19.37 -18.38
N ARG A 382 13.12 -19.35 -17.18
CA ARG A 382 13.11 -20.46 -16.22
C ARG A 382 12.43 -20.04 -14.92
N LEU A 383 11.64 -20.94 -14.35
CA LEU A 383 10.92 -20.71 -13.09
C LEU A 383 11.82 -21.03 -11.88
N TYR A 384 11.79 -20.14 -10.91
CA TYR A 384 12.50 -20.22 -9.63
C TYR A 384 11.53 -20.05 -8.46
N ILE A 385 11.87 -20.63 -7.32
CA ILE A 385 11.27 -20.29 -6.02
C ILE A 385 12.34 -19.61 -5.19
N PHE A 386 12.10 -18.35 -4.81
CA PHE A 386 12.86 -17.64 -3.79
C PHE A 386 12.18 -17.87 -2.45
N HIS A 387 12.90 -18.22 -1.41
CA HIS A 387 12.34 -18.42 -0.07
C HIS A 387 13.40 -18.19 0.99
N ALA A 388 13.01 -18.00 2.24
CA ALA A 388 13.96 -18.02 3.35
C ALA A 388 14.03 -19.44 3.95
N ALA A 389 15.23 -19.83 4.37
CA ALA A 389 15.41 -21.02 5.19
C ALA A 389 16.56 -20.85 6.18
N THR A 390 16.48 -21.57 7.30
CA THR A 390 17.54 -21.67 8.31
C THR A 390 17.95 -23.14 8.54
N PRO A 391 19.23 -23.43 8.81
CA PRO A 391 19.66 -24.75 9.26
C PRO A 391 19.17 -25.09 10.69
N GLY A 392 18.71 -24.10 11.46
CA GLY A 392 18.23 -24.31 12.82
C GLY A 392 17.40 -23.14 13.35
N PRO A 393 17.98 -22.23 14.15
CA PRO A 393 17.24 -21.14 14.78
C PRO A 393 16.96 -19.96 13.83
N PHE A 394 15.94 -19.16 14.18
CA PHE A 394 15.52 -17.97 13.42
C PHE A 394 16.64 -16.96 13.13
N TYR A 395 17.61 -16.79 14.02
CA TYR A 395 18.70 -15.83 13.81
C TYR A 395 19.75 -16.30 12.78
N GLU A 396 19.53 -17.45 12.14
CA GLU A 396 20.32 -17.99 11.03
C GLU A 396 19.50 -18.05 9.72
N GLU A 397 18.33 -17.40 9.68
CA GLU A 397 17.47 -17.32 8.50
C GLU A 397 18.14 -16.56 7.35
N GLU A 398 18.24 -17.18 6.18
CA GLU A 398 18.80 -16.55 5.00
C GLU A 398 17.99 -16.86 3.74
N SER A 399 18.09 -15.95 2.77
CA SER A 399 17.42 -16.12 1.47
C SER A 399 18.09 -17.22 0.64
N HIS A 400 17.26 -18.06 0.06
CA HIS A 400 17.61 -19.20 -0.78
C HIS A 400 16.81 -19.17 -2.09
N VAL A 401 17.32 -19.89 -3.08
CA VAL A 401 16.64 -20.07 -4.36
C VAL A 401 16.64 -21.55 -4.78
N MET A 402 15.52 -22.01 -5.33
CA MET A 402 15.34 -23.30 -5.98
C MET A 402 14.99 -23.08 -7.46
N ALA A 403 15.50 -23.93 -8.35
CA ALA A 403 15.30 -23.77 -9.79
C ALA A 403 14.57 -24.99 -10.38
N LEU A 404 13.47 -24.75 -11.10
CA LEU A 404 12.75 -25.79 -11.83
C LEU A 404 13.58 -26.24 -13.03
N ARG A 405 13.81 -27.55 -13.24
CA ARG A 405 14.53 -28.03 -14.43
C ARG A 405 13.78 -27.73 -15.73
N GLU A 406 14.50 -27.68 -16.84
CA GLU A 406 13.90 -27.49 -18.16
C GLU A 406 12.84 -28.58 -18.45
N GLY A 407 11.64 -28.15 -18.86
CA GLY A 407 10.50 -29.04 -19.09
C GLY A 407 9.90 -29.67 -17.82
N GLY A 408 10.32 -29.23 -16.63
CA GLY A 408 9.81 -29.72 -15.36
C GLY A 408 8.37 -29.28 -15.05
N ASN A 409 7.72 -30.02 -14.17
CA ASN A 409 6.41 -29.71 -13.60
C ASN A 409 6.59 -29.04 -12.24
N PRO A 410 6.11 -27.80 -12.01
CA PRO A 410 6.20 -27.13 -10.71
C PRO A 410 5.62 -27.95 -9.54
N ALA A 411 4.62 -28.79 -9.81
CA ALA A 411 3.98 -29.66 -8.82
C ALA A 411 4.75 -30.97 -8.54
N CYS A 412 5.93 -31.18 -9.13
CA CYS A 412 6.78 -32.34 -8.91
C CYS A 412 8.05 -31.92 -8.15
N ARG A 413 8.21 -32.39 -6.91
CA ARG A 413 9.35 -32.02 -6.06
C ARG A 413 10.71 -32.40 -6.67
N GLU A 414 10.79 -33.52 -7.38
CA GLU A 414 12.03 -34.00 -8.01
C GLU A 414 12.48 -33.15 -9.19
N ASP A 415 11.60 -32.29 -9.71
CA ASP A 415 11.92 -31.37 -10.80
C ASP A 415 12.61 -30.09 -10.32
N TRP A 416 12.61 -29.84 -9.00
CA TRP A 416 13.27 -28.69 -8.38
C TRP A 416 14.67 -29.03 -7.90
N SER A 417 15.60 -28.08 -8.04
CA SER A 417 16.92 -28.19 -7.41
C SER A 417 16.82 -28.10 -5.89
N ALA A 418 17.87 -28.57 -5.19
CA ALA A 418 18.05 -28.24 -3.78
C ALA A 418 18.13 -26.71 -3.59
N PRO A 419 17.66 -26.18 -2.45
CA PRO A 419 17.83 -24.77 -2.10
C PRO A 419 19.30 -24.37 -2.11
N ARG A 420 19.57 -23.21 -2.71
CA ARG A 420 20.90 -22.61 -2.73
C ARG A 420 20.85 -21.24 -2.10
N LYS A 421 21.69 -21.01 -1.07
CA LYS A 421 21.81 -19.71 -0.40
C LYS A 421 22.19 -18.62 -1.40
N ILE A 422 21.57 -17.45 -1.26
CA ILE A 422 21.89 -16.27 -2.04
C ILE A 422 23.14 -15.60 -1.45
N VAL A 423 24.10 -15.29 -2.31
CA VAL A 423 25.42 -14.76 -1.93
C VAL A 423 25.71 -13.43 -2.62
N LYS A 424 26.68 -12.68 -2.08
CA LYS A 424 27.17 -11.44 -2.69
C LYS A 424 27.89 -11.71 -4.01
N MET A 425 28.20 -10.63 -4.74
CA MET A 425 28.83 -10.72 -6.05
C MET A 425 30.17 -11.48 -6.06
N ASP A 426 30.96 -11.36 -5.00
CA ASP A 426 32.24 -12.07 -4.83
C ASP A 426 32.09 -13.52 -4.35
N GLY A 427 30.85 -13.96 -4.08
CA GLY A 427 30.52 -15.28 -3.56
C GLY A 427 30.57 -15.39 -2.03
N SER A 428 30.82 -14.31 -1.29
CA SER A 428 30.72 -14.31 0.18
C SER A 428 29.26 -14.30 0.66
N GLU A 429 29.06 -14.65 1.93
CA GLU A 429 27.72 -14.72 2.54
C GLU A 429 27.03 -13.35 2.54
N LEU A 430 25.72 -13.35 2.29
CA LEU A 430 24.90 -12.15 2.31
C LEU A 430 24.79 -11.60 3.74
N CYS A 431 24.50 -12.50 4.69
CA CYS A 431 24.40 -12.21 6.11
C CYS A 431 25.43 -13.04 6.91
N HIS A 432 25.68 -12.62 8.14
CA HIS A 432 26.44 -13.39 9.12
C HIS A 432 25.47 -14.03 10.12
N ALA A 433 25.47 -15.37 10.14
CA ALA A 433 24.61 -16.17 11.00
C ALA A 433 24.71 -15.76 12.48
N GLY A 434 23.56 -15.56 13.14
CA GLY A 434 23.47 -15.09 14.53
C GLY A 434 23.58 -13.57 14.71
N GLU A 435 24.05 -12.83 13.70
CA GLU A 435 24.17 -11.37 13.76
C GLU A 435 23.14 -10.67 12.87
N THR A 436 22.87 -11.23 11.69
CA THR A 436 21.99 -10.66 10.66
C THR A 436 21.25 -11.77 9.93
N ILE A 437 20.05 -11.48 9.44
CA ILE A 437 19.24 -12.40 8.63
C ILE A 437 18.74 -11.74 7.35
N SER A 438 18.41 -12.54 6.34
CA SER A 438 17.78 -12.10 5.10
C SER A 438 16.57 -12.98 4.77
N LEU A 439 15.42 -12.36 4.47
CA LEU A 439 14.18 -13.04 4.14
C LEU A 439 13.37 -12.25 3.11
N ASP A 440 12.30 -12.87 2.61
CA ASP A 440 11.31 -12.23 1.74
C ASP A 440 11.92 -11.62 0.47
N MET A 441 12.83 -12.36 -0.17
CA MET A 441 13.50 -11.87 -1.37
C MET A 441 12.59 -12.02 -2.60
N THR A 442 12.17 -10.89 -3.14
CA THR A 442 11.45 -10.82 -4.42
C THR A 442 12.40 -10.48 -5.56
N CYS A 443 12.16 -11.05 -6.74
CA CYS A 443 12.96 -10.84 -7.96
C CYS A 443 12.11 -10.21 -9.05
N PHE A 444 12.66 -9.28 -9.83
CA PHE A 444 11.92 -8.69 -10.95
C PHE A 444 12.84 -8.15 -12.04
N LEU A 445 12.32 -8.15 -13.27
CA LEU A 445 12.95 -7.53 -14.43
C LEU A 445 12.45 -6.09 -14.56
N TRP A 446 13.37 -5.13 -14.58
CA TRP A 446 13.06 -3.73 -14.85
C TRP A 446 14.09 -3.13 -15.81
N GLU A 447 13.60 -2.54 -16.90
CA GLU A 447 14.43 -1.87 -17.92
C GLU A 447 15.61 -2.71 -18.46
N GLY A 448 15.42 -4.04 -18.53
CA GLY A 448 16.39 -4.97 -19.11
C GLY A 448 17.36 -5.61 -18.11
N GLU A 449 17.28 -5.25 -16.83
CA GLU A 449 18.14 -5.77 -15.76
C GLU A 449 17.29 -6.45 -14.68
N TYR A 450 17.82 -7.52 -14.08
CA TYR A 450 17.19 -8.19 -12.95
C TYR A 450 17.62 -7.56 -11.63
N TYR A 451 16.64 -7.32 -10.77
CA TYR A 451 16.82 -6.79 -9.43
C TYR A 451 16.20 -7.72 -8.41
N VAL A 452 16.75 -7.70 -7.20
CA VAL A 452 16.13 -8.28 -6.02
C VAL A 452 15.93 -7.23 -4.95
N ILE A 453 14.81 -7.30 -4.25
CA ILE A 453 14.55 -6.56 -3.02
C ILE A 453 14.25 -7.58 -1.94
N TRP A 454 14.80 -7.40 -0.73
CA TRP A 454 14.58 -8.30 0.39
C TRP A 454 14.51 -7.53 1.70
N SER A 455 13.98 -8.20 2.71
CA SER A 455 14.02 -7.76 4.10
C SER A 455 15.28 -8.28 4.78
N GLN A 456 16.01 -7.41 5.46
CA GLN A 456 17.16 -7.83 6.26
C GLN A 456 17.16 -7.14 7.62
N ARG A 457 17.37 -7.96 8.66
CA ARG A 457 17.42 -7.52 10.06
C ARG A 457 18.80 -7.74 10.64
N GLN A 458 19.28 -6.75 11.36
CA GLN A 458 20.48 -6.85 12.19
C GLN A 458 20.08 -6.97 13.65
N PHE A 459 20.61 -7.97 14.35
CA PHE A 459 20.44 -8.20 15.79
C PHE A 459 21.64 -7.74 16.60
N LEU A 460 22.85 -7.90 16.07
CA LEU A 460 24.11 -7.58 16.74
C LEU A 460 24.90 -6.52 15.97
N PRO A 461 25.61 -5.61 16.66
CA PRO A 461 25.70 -5.46 18.12
C PRO A 461 24.44 -4.85 18.76
N LYS A 462 23.48 -4.40 17.94
CA LYS A 462 22.20 -3.83 18.35
C LYS A 462 21.13 -4.24 17.34
N ASP A 463 19.92 -4.48 17.84
CA ASP A 463 18.75 -4.74 17.01
C ASP A 463 18.29 -3.45 16.33
N LEU A 464 18.45 -3.39 15.00
CA LEU A 464 18.04 -2.25 14.18
C LEU A 464 16.68 -2.47 13.50
N GLY A 465 16.11 -3.66 13.67
CA GLY A 465 14.90 -4.10 13.00
C GLY A 465 15.16 -4.51 11.57
N ALA A 466 14.08 -4.74 10.83
CA ALA A 466 14.16 -5.20 9.45
C ALA A 466 13.95 -4.02 8.49
N TRP A 467 14.87 -3.89 7.54
CA TRP A 467 14.85 -2.85 6.51
C TRP A 467 14.80 -3.49 5.13
N LEU A 468 14.33 -2.74 4.13
CA LEU A 468 14.36 -3.18 2.75
C LEU A 468 15.70 -2.83 2.10
N TYR A 469 16.31 -3.81 1.44
CA TYR A 469 17.53 -3.66 0.66
C TYR A 469 17.25 -3.99 -0.80
N ILE A 470 18.03 -3.40 -1.72
CA ILE A 470 17.97 -3.69 -3.16
C ILE A 470 19.36 -3.97 -3.72
N ALA A 471 19.44 -4.87 -4.70
CA ALA A 471 20.64 -5.15 -5.48
C ALA A 471 20.26 -5.63 -6.89
N LYS A 472 21.19 -5.51 -7.84
CA LYS A 472 21.09 -6.24 -9.11
C LYS A 472 21.35 -7.73 -8.87
N LEU A 473 20.71 -8.58 -9.66
CA LEU A 473 20.88 -10.03 -9.63
C LEU A 473 21.63 -10.51 -10.89
N ASP A 474 22.51 -11.50 -10.77
CA ASP A 474 23.05 -12.19 -11.94
C ASP A 474 22.00 -13.18 -12.48
N PRO A 475 21.43 -12.96 -13.68
CA PRO A 475 20.40 -13.84 -14.21
C PRO A 475 20.92 -15.25 -14.59
N ARG A 476 22.23 -15.40 -14.80
CA ARG A 476 22.84 -16.71 -15.14
C ARG A 476 23.10 -17.54 -13.90
N GLU A 477 23.29 -16.86 -12.77
CA GLU A 477 23.47 -17.45 -11.46
C GLU A 477 22.50 -16.78 -10.47
N PRO A 478 21.16 -17.02 -10.52
CA PRO A 478 20.17 -16.30 -9.70
C PRO A 478 20.26 -16.47 -8.17
N TRP A 479 21.30 -17.14 -7.70
CA TRP A 479 21.74 -17.20 -6.31
C TRP A 479 22.89 -16.22 -6.00
N ARG A 480 23.31 -15.37 -6.93
CA ARG A 480 24.44 -14.44 -6.78
C ARG A 480 23.99 -13.02 -7.15
N LEU A 481 24.24 -12.07 -6.24
CA LEU A 481 24.05 -10.65 -6.54
C LEU A 481 25.06 -10.19 -7.61
N ALA A 482 24.67 -9.20 -8.42
CA ALA A 482 25.53 -8.56 -9.41
C ALA A 482 26.09 -7.20 -8.94
N THR A 483 25.60 -6.68 -7.82
CA THR A 483 26.08 -5.46 -7.17
C THR A 483 26.09 -5.61 -5.65
N GLU A 484 26.73 -4.67 -4.96
CA GLU A 484 26.56 -4.53 -3.52
C GLU A 484 25.11 -4.15 -3.16
N PRO A 485 24.57 -4.65 -2.04
CA PRO A 485 23.31 -4.20 -1.46
C PRO A 485 23.28 -2.71 -1.13
N VAL A 486 22.14 -2.06 -1.32
CA VAL A 486 21.87 -0.70 -0.81
C VAL A 486 20.57 -0.68 -0.01
N ILE A 487 20.53 0.12 1.05
CA ILE A 487 19.31 0.31 1.86
C ILE A 487 18.31 1.11 1.03
N LEU A 488 17.15 0.52 0.79
CA LEU A 488 16.06 1.12 0.04
C LEU A 488 15.07 1.84 0.95
N SER A 489 14.62 1.19 2.03
CA SER A 489 13.62 1.75 2.94
C SER A 489 13.82 1.27 4.38
N LYS A 490 13.33 2.07 5.34
CA LYS A 490 13.34 1.81 6.78
C LYS A 490 11.94 2.10 7.36
N PRO A 491 11.54 1.49 8.50
CA PRO A 491 10.27 1.73 9.18
C PRO A 491 10.26 3.09 9.91
N ASP A 492 10.26 4.17 9.14
CA ASP A 492 10.36 5.55 9.60
C ASP A 492 9.02 6.23 9.95
N TYR A 493 7.88 5.61 9.66
CA TYR A 493 6.57 6.13 10.06
C TYR A 493 5.99 5.38 11.25
N GLY A 494 5.13 6.04 12.03
CA GLY A 494 4.43 5.43 13.17
C GLY A 494 3.68 4.14 12.82
N TRP A 495 3.05 4.09 11.64
CA TRP A 495 2.39 2.88 11.14
C TRP A 495 3.35 1.75 10.74
N ALA A 496 4.60 2.06 10.38
CA ALA A 496 5.61 1.06 10.02
C ALA A 496 6.41 0.57 11.23
N ASN A 497 6.49 1.41 12.27
CA ASN A 497 7.17 1.16 13.53
C ASN A 497 6.16 0.90 14.64
N ASN A 498 5.17 0.07 14.37
CA ASN A 498 4.11 -0.25 15.31
C ASN A 498 4.25 -1.67 15.84
N HIS A 499 4.28 -1.81 17.17
CA HIS A 499 4.65 -3.02 17.93
C HIS A 499 6.05 -3.61 17.63
N THR A 500 6.55 -3.51 16.39
CA THR A 500 7.89 -3.89 15.93
C THR A 500 8.29 -2.98 14.77
N PHE A 501 9.59 -2.69 14.64
CA PHE A 501 10.18 -1.83 13.60
C PHE A 501 10.66 -2.70 12.44
N VAL A 502 9.72 -3.11 11.59
CA VAL A 502 9.95 -4.04 10.47
C VAL A 502 9.36 -3.46 9.21
N GLU A 503 10.12 -3.54 8.12
CA GLU A 503 9.60 -3.55 6.75
C GLU A 503 10.05 -4.84 6.08
N GLU A 504 9.10 -5.58 5.52
CA GLU A 504 9.32 -6.91 4.96
C GLU A 504 8.33 -7.23 3.84
N GLY A 505 8.33 -8.47 3.31
CA GLY A 505 7.44 -8.88 2.22
C GLY A 505 7.39 -7.94 1.01
N PRO A 506 8.53 -7.44 0.47
CA PRO A 506 8.51 -6.59 -0.71
C PRO A 506 8.01 -7.38 -1.93
N PHE A 507 7.20 -6.76 -2.79
CA PHE A 507 6.81 -7.35 -4.08
C PHE A 507 6.69 -6.29 -5.17
N ALA A 508 7.32 -6.54 -6.31
CA ALA A 508 7.36 -5.61 -7.43
C ALA A 508 6.10 -5.66 -8.31
N LEU A 509 5.56 -4.49 -8.64
CA LEU A 509 4.38 -4.29 -9.45
C LEU A 509 4.62 -3.20 -10.52
N PRO A 510 5.05 -3.59 -11.73
CA PRO A 510 5.14 -2.71 -12.88
C PRO A 510 3.75 -2.18 -13.30
N VAL A 511 3.59 -0.86 -13.40
CA VAL A 511 2.34 -0.21 -13.86
C VAL A 511 2.68 0.93 -14.81
N GLY A 512 2.53 0.68 -16.11
CA GLY A 512 2.86 1.67 -17.15
C GLY A 512 4.33 2.08 -17.12
N ASP A 513 4.58 3.36 -16.83
CA ASP A 513 5.93 3.95 -16.71
C ASP A 513 6.39 4.10 -15.25
N LYS A 514 5.70 3.45 -14.30
CA LYS A 514 6.08 3.43 -12.90
C LYS A 514 6.31 1.99 -12.44
N LEU A 515 7.22 1.84 -11.49
CA LEU A 515 7.37 0.62 -10.71
C LEU A 515 6.89 0.92 -9.29
N TYR A 516 5.85 0.21 -8.87
CA TYR A 516 5.45 0.16 -7.47
C TYR A 516 6.13 -1.05 -6.83
N VAL A 517 6.61 -0.91 -5.61
CA VAL A 517 7.05 -2.03 -4.78
C VAL A 517 6.21 -1.97 -3.52
N THR A 518 5.23 -2.88 -3.41
CA THR A 518 4.50 -3.02 -2.14
C THR A 518 5.38 -3.70 -1.12
N PHE A 519 5.18 -3.38 0.14
CA PHE A 519 5.84 -4.05 1.25
C PHE A 519 4.94 -4.01 2.47
N SER A 520 5.18 -4.92 3.40
CA SER A 520 4.52 -4.94 4.69
C SER A 520 5.37 -4.34 5.79
N ALA A 521 4.71 -3.84 6.82
CA ALA A 521 5.38 -3.24 7.96
C ALA A 521 4.63 -3.49 9.26
N ALA A 522 5.26 -3.12 10.38
CA ALA A 522 4.81 -3.37 11.76
C ALA A 522 4.94 -4.85 12.18
N ALA A 523 4.40 -5.19 13.36
CA ALA A 523 4.40 -6.57 13.85
C ALA A 523 3.35 -7.42 13.11
N VAL A 524 3.59 -8.74 13.06
CA VAL A 524 2.69 -9.73 12.46
C VAL A 524 1.48 -10.04 13.37
N ASP A 525 0.76 -8.99 13.71
CA ASP A 525 -0.49 -8.98 14.46
C ASP A 525 -1.47 -8.02 13.78
N THR A 526 -2.47 -7.51 14.50
CA THR A 526 -3.46 -6.57 13.97
C THR A 526 -2.88 -5.22 13.51
N SER A 527 -1.63 -4.90 13.88
CA SER A 527 -0.89 -3.72 13.41
C SER A 527 -0.26 -3.91 12.02
N TYR A 528 -0.20 -5.14 11.50
CA TYR A 528 0.42 -5.44 10.20
C TYR A 528 -0.34 -4.75 9.06
N VAL A 529 0.41 -4.09 8.17
CA VAL A 529 -0.14 -3.27 7.07
C VAL A 529 0.63 -3.46 5.78
N VAL A 530 0.06 -3.02 4.66
CA VAL A 530 0.74 -2.88 3.37
C VAL A 530 0.86 -1.41 2.98
N SER A 531 2.04 -1.01 2.51
CA SER A 531 2.27 0.27 1.84
C SER A 531 3.11 0.06 0.59
N TYR A 532 3.58 1.14 -0.06
CA TYR A 532 4.42 1.02 -1.25
C TYR A 532 5.53 2.07 -1.35
N LEU A 533 6.58 1.69 -2.07
CA LEU A 533 7.55 2.58 -2.71
C LEU A 533 7.15 2.74 -4.18
N VAL A 534 7.44 3.89 -4.78
CA VAL A 534 7.24 4.11 -6.21
C VAL A 534 8.42 4.84 -6.84
N ILE A 535 8.80 4.41 -8.03
CA ILE A 535 9.82 5.03 -8.88
C ILE A 535 9.33 5.14 -10.32
N GLU A 536 9.81 6.15 -11.04
CA GLU A 536 9.50 6.38 -12.46
C GLU A 536 10.55 5.72 -13.34
N ARG A 537 10.14 5.27 -14.53
CA ARG A 537 11.02 4.74 -15.58
C ARG A 537 12.20 5.67 -15.87
N GLY A 538 13.38 5.09 -16.09
CA GLY A 538 14.60 5.81 -16.44
C GLY A 538 15.38 6.39 -15.25
N LYS A 539 14.90 6.19 -14.02
CA LYS A 539 15.65 6.52 -12.80
C LYS A 539 16.47 5.33 -12.31
N ASP A 540 17.56 5.61 -11.61
CA ASP A 540 18.39 4.56 -11.01
C ASP A 540 17.69 3.98 -9.77
N LEU A 541 17.35 2.68 -9.83
CA LEU A 541 16.72 1.94 -8.74
C LEU A 541 17.64 1.77 -7.53
N MET A 542 18.96 1.84 -7.72
CA MET A 542 19.95 1.71 -6.64
C MET A 542 20.16 3.01 -5.86
N ASP A 543 19.55 4.12 -6.29
CA ASP A 543 19.55 5.39 -5.57
C ASP A 543 18.22 5.57 -4.83
N LYS A 544 18.26 5.43 -3.49
CA LYS A 544 17.11 5.65 -2.60
C LYS A 544 16.41 6.99 -2.85
N GLY A 545 17.14 8.04 -3.22
CA GLY A 545 16.58 9.38 -3.47
C GLY A 545 15.61 9.44 -4.66
N ASN A 546 15.66 8.45 -5.56
CA ASN A 546 14.73 8.35 -6.70
C ASN A 546 13.39 7.71 -6.33
N TRP A 547 13.30 7.06 -5.17
CA TRP A 547 12.09 6.40 -4.71
C TRP A 547 11.27 7.32 -3.81
N ARG A 548 9.95 7.26 -4.00
CA ARG A 548 9.00 7.89 -3.09
C ARG A 548 8.30 6.80 -2.28
N LYS A 549 8.40 6.89 -0.95
CA LYS A 549 7.61 6.08 -0.02
C LYS A 549 6.23 6.71 0.18
N ASN A 550 5.17 5.91 0.14
CA ASN A 550 3.83 6.40 0.44
C ASN A 550 3.71 6.78 1.92
N ASN A 551 3.03 7.89 2.22
CA ASN A 551 3.01 8.46 3.58
C ASN A 551 2.15 7.65 4.57
N TYR A 552 1.25 6.78 4.08
CA TYR A 552 0.29 6.01 4.86
C TYR A 552 0.06 4.61 4.24
N PRO A 553 -0.44 3.62 5.00
CA PRO A 553 -0.72 2.29 4.46
C PRO A 553 -1.95 2.29 3.53
N ILE A 554 -1.96 1.37 2.56
CA ILE A 554 -3.05 1.18 1.59
C ILE A 554 -3.89 -0.09 1.85
N LEU A 555 -3.44 -0.95 2.76
CA LEU A 555 -4.21 -2.09 3.26
C LEU A 555 -3.93 -2.25 4.76
N THR A 556 -5.00 -2.31 5.56
CA THR A 556 -4.95 -2.37 7.02
C THR A 556 -6.10 -3.22 7.57
N SER A 557 -6.07 -3.50 8.88
CA SER A 557 -7.20 -4.07 9.63
C SER A 557 -8.52 -3.29 9.55
N ARG A 558 -8.52 -2.04 9.05
CA ARG A 558 -9.72 -1.22 8.86
C ARG A 558 -10.22 -1.21 7.41
N SER A 559 -9.47 -1.79 6.48
CA SER A 559 -9.79 -1.74 5.05
C SER A 559 -10.99 -2.62 4.69
N VAL A 560 -11.05 -3.82 5.29
CA VAL A 560 -12.13 -4.79 5.08
C VAL A 560 -12.50 -5.42 6.42
N GLU A 561 -13.78 -5.35 6.78
CA GLU A 561 -14.28 -5.90 8.05
C GLU A 561 -14.03 -7.41 8.14
N GLY A 562 -13.51 -7.86 9.29
CA GLY A 562 -13.22 -9.28 9.52
C GLY A 562 -11.80 -9.71 9.15
N GLU A 563 -11.05 -8.88 8.42
CA GLU A 563 -9.68 -9.17 7.98
C GLU A 563 -8.68 -8.28 8.72
N TYR A 564 -7.88 -8.89 9.60
CA TYR A 564 -6.97 -8.15 10.49
C TYR A 564 -5.50 -8.50 10.23
N GLY A 565 -4.60 -7.53 10.35
CA GLY A 565 -3.17 -7.76 10.14
C GLY A 565 -2.84 -8.17 8.71
N THR A 566 -3.30 -7.39 7.74
CA THR A 566 -3.19 -7.68 6.32
C THR A 566 -1.78 -7.41 5.81
N GLY A 567 -1.12 -8.38 5.18
CA GLY A 567 0.18 -8.12 4.60
C GLY A 567 0.81 -9.27 3.82
N HIS A 568 2.11 -9.12 3.60
CA HIS A 568 3.00 -9.97 2.80
C HIS A 568 2.34 -10.39 1.49
N ASN A 569 2.12 -9.40 0.64
CA ASN A 569 1.33 -9.59 -0.57
C ASN A 569 2.19 -9.91 -1.79
N ALA A 570 1.62 -10.67 -2.72
CA ALA A 570 2.17 -10.93 -4.04
C ALA A 570 1.11 -10.68 -5.13
N TYR A 571 1.54 -10.71 -6.39
CA TYR A 571 0.66 -10.42 -7.53
C TYR A 571 0.70 -11.50 -8.59
N VAL A 572 -0.48 -11.83 -9.13
CA VAL A 572 -0.63 -12.67 -10.33
C VAL A 572 -1.53 -11.98 -11.34
N THR A 573 -1.17 -12.10 -12.62
CA THR A 573 -2.04 -11.64 -13.72
C THR A 573 -2.81 -12.83 -14.30
N ASP A 574 -4.13 -12.67 -14.43
CA ASP A 574 -4.99 -13.69 -15.02
C ASP A 574 -4.98 -13.69 -16.56
N GLU A 575 -5.73 -14.61 -17.17
CA GLU A 575 -5.84 -14.73 -18.63
C GLU A 575 -6.52 -13.54 -19.31
N ASP A 576 -7.32 -12.78 -18.56
CA ASP A 576 -8.06 -11.60 -19.03
C ASP A 576 -7.25 -10.30 -18.80
N GLY A 577 -6.04 -10.39 -18.23
CA GLY A 577 -5.14 -9.27 -17.95
C GLY A 577 -5.44 -8.54 -16.64
N ASN A 578 -6.29 -9.08 -15.77
CA ASN A 578 -6.51 -8.50 -14.44
C ASN A 578 -5.39 -8.93 -13.49
N ILE A 579 -4.98 -7.99 -12.64
CA ILE A 579 -4.01 -8.24 -11.58
C ILE A 579 -4.76 -8.59 -10.29
N TRP A 580 -4.32 -9.66 -9.63
CA TRP A 580 -4.86 -10.18 -8.38
C TRP A 580 -3.80 -10.08 -7.29
N ASN A 581 -4.17 -9.51 -6.15
CA ASN A 581 -3.42 -9.44 -4.92
C ASN A 581 -3.65 -10.73 -4.14
N THR A 582 -2.61 -11.52 -3.92
CA THR A 582 -2.58 -12.58 -2.91
C THR A 582 -1.98 -11.97 -1.66
N TYR A 583 -2.58 -12.20 -0.50
CA TYR A 583 -2.13 -11.62 0.78
C TYR A 583 -2.52 -12.54 1.92
N HIS A 584 -1.95 -12.36 3.10
CA HIS A 584 -2.48 -12.99 4.30
C HIS A 584 -3.14 -11.97 5.22
N ALA A 585 -4.09 -12.44 6.02
CA ALA A 585 -4.68 -11.72 7.14
C ALA A 585 -5.18 -12.73 8.18
N ARG A 586 -5.75 -12.25 9.29
CA ARG A 586 -6.39 -13.04 10.35
C ARG A 586 -7.91 -12.90 10.24
N PRO A 587 -8.68 -14.00 10.25
CA PRO A 587 -10.13 -13.94 10.38
C PRO A 587 -10.50 -13.59 11.83
N GLY A 588 -10.81 -12.33 12.08
CA GLY A 588 -10.88 -11.77 13.43
C GLY A 588 -9.49 -11.48 14.04
N THR A 589 -9.45 -10.78 15.17
CA THR A 589 -8.20 -10.36 15.84
C THR A 589 -7.36 -11.54 16.34
N ASP A 590 -8.02 -12.63 16.74
CA ASP A 590 -7.38 -13.82 17.32
C ASP A 590 -7.17 -14.96 16.30
N GLY A 591 -7.54 -14.73 15.03
CA GLY A 591 -7.43 -15.73 13.97
C GLY A 591 -5.98 -16.07 13.63
N VAL A 592 -5.78 -17.25 13.03
CA VAL A 592 -4.50 -17.64 12.42
C VAL A 592 -4.29 -16.93 11.09
N ARG A 593 -3.04 -16.64 10.72
CA ARG A 593 -2.74 -16.08 9.39
C ARG A 593 -3.23 -17.04 8.32
N SER A 594 -4.01 -16.49 7.40
CA SER A 594 -4.68 -17.24 6.35
C SER A 594 -4.68 -16.42 5.08
N SER A 595 -4.62 -17.10 3.93
CA SER A 595 -4.50 -16.44 2.63
C SER A 595 -5.85 -15.86 2.18
N GLY A 596 -5.79 -14.72 1.51
CA GLY A 596 -6.85 -14.09 0.75
C GLY A 596 -6.41 -13.78 -0.69
N ILE A 597 -7.39 -13.61 -1.57
CA ILE A 597 -7.17 -13.19 -2.96
C ILE A 597 -8.16 -12.07 -3.25
N ARG A 598 -7.68 -10.95 -3.80
CA ARG A 598 -8.53 -9.82 -4.16
C ARG A 598 -8.03 -9.14 -5.42
N ARG A 599 -8.94 -8.62 -6.25
CA ARG A 599 -8.55 -7.89 -7.45
C ARG A 599 -7.82 -6.61 -7.07
N VAL A 600 -6.72 -6.31 -7.74
CA VAL A 600 -6.09 -4.99 -7.71
C VAL A 600 -6.88 -4.06 -8.61
N HIS A 601 -7.34 -2.95 -8.04
CA HIS A 601 -7.80 -1.80 -8.81
C HIS A 601 -6.65 -0.78 -8.89
N PHE A 602 -6.63 0.04 -9.94
CA PHE A 602 -5.65 1.13 -10.06
C PHE A 602 -6.40 2.45 -10.10
N ASP A 603 -6.02 3.36 -9.21
CA ASP A 603 -6.64 4.68 -9.15
C ASP A 603 -6.23 5.56 -10.35
N LEU A 604 -6.73 6.79 -10.37
CA LEU A 604 -6.49 7.74 -11.46
C LEU A 604 -5.00 8.10 -11.69
N ASP A 605 -4.11 7.88 -10.72
CA ASP A 605 -2.66 8.11 -10.87
C ASP A 605 -1.89 6.83 -11.20
N GLY A 606 -2.62 5.72 -11.31
CA GLY A 606 -2.11 4.37 -11.53
C GLY A 606 -1.59 3.70 -10.25
N ALA A 607 -1.92 4.19 -9.05
CA ALA A 607 -1.49 3.55 -7.81
C ALA A 607 -2.43 2.37 -7.45
N PRO A 608 -1.91 1.28 -6.85
CA PRO A 608 -2.73 0.12 -6.52
C PRO A 608 -3.68 0.40 -5.35
N VAL A 609 -4.91 -0.07 -5.50
CA VAL A 609 -5.98 -0.07 -4.50
C VAL A 609 -6.30 -1.53 -4.15
N LEU A 610 -6.00 -1.92 -2.90
CA LEU A 610 -5.96 -3.32 -2.45
C LEU A 610 -7.15 -3.74 -1.59
N ASP A 611 -8.09 -2.83 -1.32
CA ASP A 611 -9.27 -3.01 -0.47
C ASP A 611 -10.59 -3.08 -1.27
N MET A 612 -10.47 -3.34 -2.58
CA MET A 612 -11.56 -3.47 -3.53
C MET A 612 -12.31 -4.80 -3.37
N THR A 613 -13.32 -4.85 -2.49
CA THR A 613 -14.18 -6.05 -2.34
C THR A 613 -14.97 -6.33 -3.63
N GLU A 614 -15.45 -7.56 -3.80
CA GLU A 614 -16.13 -7.95 -5.03
C GLU A 614 -17.42 -7.17 -5.27
N GLU A 615 -18.13 -6.78 -4.20
CA GLU A 615 -19.34 -5.94 -4.28
C GLU A 615 -19.02 -4.52 -4.73
N LYS A 616 -17.88 -3.96 -4.29
CA LYS A 616 -17.40 -2.66 -4.74
C LYS A 616 -16.89 -2.73 -6.18
N ASP A 617 -16.22 -3.81 -6.55
CA ASP A 617 -15.63 -4.02 -7.88
C ASP A 617 -16.68 -4.17 -8.98
N LEU A 618 -17.76 -4.92 -8.71
CA LEU A 618 -18.88 -5.09 -9.62
C LEU A 618 -20.16 -5.35 -8.84
N ARG A 619 -21.05 -4.36 -8.79
CA ARG A 619 -22.32 -4.46 -8.06
C ARG A 619 -23.27 -5.43 -8.75
N GLU A 620 -24.03 -6.17 -7.95
CA GLU A 620 -24.98 -7.18 -8.46
C GLU A 620 -26.00 -6.58 -9.46
N ALA A 621 -26.43 -5.34 -9.21
CA ALA A 621 -27.38 -4.61 -10.06
C ALA A 621 -26.91 -4.42 -11.52
N TYR A 622 -25.60 -4.49 -11.79
CA TYR A 622 -25.03 -4.27 -13.11
C TYR A 622 -24.54 -5.55 -13.79
N ARG A 623 -24.72 -6.73 -13.16
CA ARG A 623 -24.17 -7.98 -13.71
C ARG A 623 -24.91 -8.51 -14.94
N GLN A 624 -26.21 -8.23 -15.06
CA GLN A 624 -27.02 -8.69 -16.18
C GLN A 624 -26.95 -7.69 -17.33
N VAL A 625 -26.56 -8.16 -18.52
CA VAL A 625 -26.36 -7.32 -19.70
C VAL A 625 -27.02 -7.93 -20.93
N LYS A 626 -27.28 -7.08 -21.93
CA LYS A 626 -27.85 -7.48 -23.21
C LYS A 626 -27.12 -6.76 -24.33
N MET A 627 -26.95 -7.44 -25.46
CA MET A 627 -26.33 -6.90 -26.67
C MET A 627 -27.11 -7.37 -27.90
N LYS A 628 -27.10 -6.57 -28.97
CA LYS A 628 -27.70 -6.96 -30.25
C LYS A 628 -26.74 -7.87 -31.02
N LEU A 629 -27.24 -9.03 -31.45
CA LEU A 629 -26.52 -10.00 -32.28
C LEU A 629 -27.12 -10.01 -33.68
N VAL A 630 -26.34 -9.65 -34.70
CA VAL A 630 -26.81 -9.64 -36.10
C VAL A 630 -26.11 -10.74 -36.88
N ILE A 631 -26.88 -11.73 -37.32
CA ILE A 631 -26.42 -12.84 -38.15
C ILE A 631 -26.85 -12.59 -39.59
N GLN A 632 -25.88 -12.48 -40.49
CA GLN A 632 -26.08 -12.18 -41.92
C GLN A 632 -26.15 -13.43 -42.78
#